data_AF-A0A523QY72-F1
#
_entry.id   AF-A0A523QY72-F1
#
_cell.length_a   1.000
_cell.length_b   1.000
_cell.length_c   1.000
_cell.angle_alpha   90.00
_cell.angle_beta   90.00
_cell.angle_gamma   90.00
#
_symmetry.space_group_name_H-M   'P 1'
#
loop_
_entity.id
_entity.type
_entity.pdbx_description
1 polymer ?
#
loop_
_entity_poly.entity_id
_entity_poly.type
_entity_poly.pdbx_seq_one_letter_code
_entity_poly.pdbx_strand_id
1 'polypeptide(L)'
;MKFESEEQSLKDIARQNNISPQQVYFAMKPVNPAGNSKSLPDNPPAGFGNRNLADICQEYRLDIKAVVRGLTEKNLMADAEMTVKGIAEVHNVGPMDVFEAIKEIATLSRAPSTTGGQSAGSATPMGLGKMTLAQVFEKHNLDQSSATQKLAENGITADVDDKMKKVAEKHQKTPLDLFEMMK
;
A
#
# COMPACT_ATOMS: atom_id res chain seq x y z
N MET A 1 16.62 11.33 33.81
CA MET A 1 16.22 12.65 33.31
C MET A 1 16.22 13.58 34.51
N LYS A 2 17.01 14.66 34.50
CA LYS A 2 17.01 15.64 35.59
C LYS A 2 15.86 16.62 35.37
N PHE A 3 15.00 16.73 36.38
CA PHE A 3 13.82 17.58 36.41
C PHE A 3 13.79 18.21 37.80
N GLU A 4 13.82 19.54 37.86
CA GLU A 4 13.94 20.26 39.14
C GLU A 4 12.58 20.77 39.64
N SER A 5 11.64 21.14 38.76
CA SER A 5 10.30 21.65 39.14
C SER A 5 9.25 21.52 38.02
N GLU A 6 7.98 21.46 38.40
CA GLU A 6 6.80 21.36 37.51
C GLU A 6 6.53 22.58 36.62
N GLU A 7 7.17 23.72 36.92
CA GLU A 7 7.06 24.97 36.16
C GLU A 7 8.14 25.10 35.07
N GLN A 8 9.05 24.14 34.97
CA GLN A 8 10.21 24.20 34.09
C GLN A 8 9.79 23.96 32.63
N SER A 9 10.13 24.89 31.73
CA SER A 9 9.75 24.77 30.32
C SER A 9 10.43 23.58 29.65
N LEU A 10 9.74 22.93 28.71
CA LEU A 10 10.28 21.84 27.87
C LEU A 10 11.62 22.21 27.21
N LYS A 11 11.82 23.50 26.93
CA LYS A 11 13.06 24.04 26.35
C LYS A 11 14.23 24.01 27.33
N ASP A 12 13.97 24.26 28.61
CA ASP A 12 14.99 24.28 29.66
C ASP A 12 15.38 22.86 30.08
N ILE A 13 14.40 21.96 30.19
CA ILE A 13 14.62 20.52 30.44
C ILE A 13 15.49 19.91 29.34
N ALA A 14 15.24 20.30 28.10
CA ALA A 14 16.01 19.88 26.93
C ALA A 14 17.48 20.33 27.01
N ARG A 15 17.69 21.63 27.27
CA ARG A 15 19.05 22.18 27.45
C ARG A 15 19.80 21.48 28.57
N GLN A 16 19.13 21.23 29.70
CA GLN A 16 19.75 20.64 30.88
C GLN A 16 20.09 19.15 30.69
N ASN A 17 19.32 18.45 29.87
CA ASN A 17 19.54 17.04 29.55
C ASN A 17 20.31 16.85 28.21
N ASN A 18 20.83 17.92 27.58
CA ASN A 18 21.49 17.90 26.26
C ASN A 18 20.70 17.16 25.18
N ILE A 19 19.37 17.21 25.27
CA ILE A 19 18.45 16.57 24.33
C ILE A 19 17.55 17.64 23.73
N SER A 20 16.99 17.38 22.55
CA SER A 20 16.12 18.37 21.91
C SER A 20 14.80 18.55 22.69
N PRO A 21 14.18 19.74 22.68
CA PRO A 21 12.84 19.96 23.28
C PRO A 21 11.79 18.97 22.78
N GLN A 22 11.92 18.53 21.54
CA GLN A 22 11.08 17.50 20.94
C GLN A 22 11.29 16.12 21.59
N GLN A 23 12.51 15.78 21.97
CA GLN A 23 12.86 14.53 22.67
C GLN A 23 12.32 14.51 24.10
N VAL A 24 12.32 15.66 24.78
CA VAL A 24 11.66 15.81 26.09
C VAL A 24 10.16 15.60 25.95
N TYR A 25 9.54 16.20 24.93
CA TYR A 25 8.12 16.02 24.64
C TYR A 25 7.78 14.54 24.35
N PHE A 26 8.62 13.81 23.62
CA PHE A 26 8.43 12.38 23.38
C PHE A 26 8.60 11.53 24.64
N ALA A 27 9.56 11.88 25.51
CA ALA A 27 9.78 11.18 26.77
C ALA A 27 8.63 11.39 27.78
N MET A 28 7.92 12.51 27.70
CA MET A 28 6.78 12.83 28.57
C MET A 28 5.43 12.31 28.04
N LYS A 29 5.34 11.89 26.77
CA LYS A 29 4.07 11.43 26.21
C LYS A 29 3.76 10.03 26.76
N PRO A 30 2.60 9.83 27.44
CA PRO A 30 2.24 8.51 27.94
C PRO A 30 2.15 7.55 26.76
N VAL A 31 2.89 6.44 26.85
CA VAL A 31 2.82 5.34 25.89
C VAL A 31 1.47 4.67 26.11
N ASN A 32 0.43 5.19 25.46
CA ASN A 32 -0.90 4.58 25.51
C ASN A 32 -0.84 3.22 24.78
N PRO A 33 -1.02 2.08 25.48
CA PRO A 33 -1.14 0.81 24.81
C PRO A 33 -2.55 0.70 24.23
N ALA A 34 -2.63 0.19 23.00
CA ALA A 34 -3.85 -0.14 22.25
C ALA A 34 -4.66 1.03 21.66
N GLY A 35 -4.92 0.93 20.35
CA GLY A 35 -6.27 1.21 19.85
C GLY A 35 -6.48 2.30 18.80
N ASN A 36 -5.47 2.95 18.23
CA ASN A 36 -5.72 3.76 17.03
C ASN A 36 -4.51 3.80 16.10
N SER A 37 -4.62 3.02 15.02
CA SER A 37 -3.69 2.96 13.92
C SER A 37 -3.66 4.32 13.23
N LYS A 38 -2.83 5.24 13.72
CA LYS A 38 -2.62 6.56 13.11
C LYS A 38 -2.01 6.34 11.73
N SER A 39 -2.88 6.19 10.73
CA SER A 39 -2.50 6.06 9.33
C SER A 39 -1.79 7.33 8.89
N LEU A 40 -0.93 7.21 7.87
CA LEU A 40 -0.41 8.40 7.20
C LEU A 40 -1.59 9.30 6.79
N PRO A 41 -1.54 10.61 7.03
CA PRO A 41 -2.55 11.54 6.56
C PRO A 41 -2.60 11.55 5.02
N ASP A 42 -3.69 12.03 4.42
CA ASP A 42 -3.81 12.11 2.96
C ASP A 42 -2.79 13.04 2.32
N ASN A 43 -2.43 14.11 3.03
CA ASN A 43 -1.42 15.09 2.66
C ASN A 43 -0.33 15.19 3.73
N PRO A 44 0.93 15.45 3.35
CA PRO A 44 2.00 15.58 4.32
C PRO A 44 1.79 16.84 5.17
N PRO A 45 1.84 16.73 6.51
CA PRO A 45 1.76 17.89 7.39
C PRO A 45 2.98 18.80 7.20
N ALA A 46 2.83 20.07 7.56
CA ALA A 46 3.94 21.03 7.52
C ALA A 46 5.16 20.49 8.29
N GLY A 47 6.33 20.48 7.64
CA GLY A 47 7.57 19.96 8.22
C GLY A 47 7.80 18.46 8.06
N PHE A 48 6.92 17.70 7.38
CA PHE A 48 7.13 16.27 7.10
C PHE A 48 8.42 16.01 6.30
N GLY A 49 8.74 16.88 5.34
CA GLY A 49 9.98 16.79 4.56
C GLY A 49 11.26 16.84 5.41
N ASN A 50 11.24 17.55 6.54
CA ASN A 50 12.41 17.72 7.40
C ASN A 50 12.54 16.62 8.46
N ARG A 51 11.62 15.65 8.48
CA ARG A 51 11.66 14.51 9.41
C ARG A 51 12.42 13.35 8.78
N ASN A 52 13.12 12.59 9.62
CA ASN A 52 13.76 11.35 9.19
C ASN A 52 12.72 10.23 9.02
N LEU A 53 13.08 9.25 8.19
CA LEU A 53 12.21 8.12 7.88
C LEU A 53 11.89 7.29 9.13
N ALA A 54 12.86 7.13 10.05
CA ALA A 54 12.69 6.37 11.29
C ALA A 54 11.63 6.96 12.24
N ASP A 55 11.66 8.26 12.49
CA ASP A 55 10.70 8.99 13.33
C ASP A 55 9.30 8.92 12.73
N ILE A 56 9.19 9.06 11.40
CA ILE A 56 7.92 8.89 10.69
C ILE A 56 7.41 7.46 10.89
N CYS A 57 8.24 6.45 10.62
CA CYS A 57 7.83 5.05 10.79
C CYS A 57 7.43 4.77 12.25
N GLN A 58 8.13 5.32 13.23
CA GLN A 58 7.82 5.14 14.64
C GLN A 58 6.50 5.82 15.06
N GLU A 59 6.27 7.06 14.63
CA GLU A 59 5.05 7.84 14.93
C GLU A 59 3.81 7.18 14.30
N TYR A 60 3.91 6.73 13.03
CA TYR A 60 2.81 6.13 12.28
C TYR A 60 2.75 4.60 12.39
N ARG A 61 3.62 3.98 13.22
CA ARG A 61 3.73 2.51 13.40
C ARG A 61 3.88 1.76 12.07
N LEU A 62 4.74 2.27 11.19
CA LEU A 62 5.12 1.63 9.94
C LEU A 62 6.32 0.73 10.15
N ASP A 63 6.40 -0.35 9.37
CA ASP A 63 7.58 -1.19 9.35
C ASP A 63 8.67 -0.51 8.51
N ILE A 64 9.73 -0.04 9.18
CA ILE A 64 10.82 0.69 8.52
C ILE A 64 11.53 -0.14 7.45
N LYS A 65 11.64 -1.46 7.64
CA LYS A 65 12.26 -2.35 6.66
C LYS A 65 11.37 -2.49 5.44
N ALA A 66 10.05 -2.62 5.64
CA ALA A 66 9.09 -2.64 4.54
C ALA A 66 9.10 -1.32 3.75
N VAL A 67 9.15 -0.18 4.44
CA VAL A 67 9.20 1.15 3.81
C VAL A 67 10.49 1.35 3.02
N VAL A 68 11.67 1.07 3.60
CA VAL A 68 12.96 1.17 2.91
C VAL A 68 13.00 0.25 1.68
N ARG A 69 12.52 -0.99 1.83
CA ARG A 69 12.44 -1.94 0.71
C ARG A 69 11.53 -1.43 -0.39
N GLY A 70 10.32 -0.98 -0.06
CA GLY A 70 9.37 -0.50 -1.06
C GLY A 70 9.84 0.79 -1.74
N LEU A 71 10.56 1.65 -1.04
CA LEU A 71 11.20 2.82 -1.63
C LEU A 71 12.31 2.38 -2.61
N THR A 72 13.11 1.39 -2.23
CA THR A 72 14.14 0.82 -3.10
C THR A 72 13.52 0.19 -4.37
N GLU A 73 12.39 -0.51 -4.25
CA GLU A 73 11.63 -1.04 -5.41
C GLU A 73 11.13 0.06 -6.35
N LYS A 74 10.94 1.28 -5.84
CA LYS A 74 10.62 2.48 -6.61
C LYS A 74 11.85 3.26 -7.09
N ASN A 75 13.04 2.66 -7.02
CA ASN A 75 14.33 3.30 -7.32
C ASN A 75 14.65 4.51 -6.41
N LEU A 76 14.01 4.60 -5.25
CA LEU A 76 14.29 5.60 -4.22
C LEU A 76 15.13 4.93 -3.11
N MET A 77 16.44 5.07 -3.19
CA MET A 77 17.32 4.75 -2.05
C MET A 77 16.99 5.68 -0.88
N ALA A 78 16.48 5.08 0.18
CA ALA A 78 16.08 5.76 1.40
C ALA A 78 16.63 5.00 2.59
N ASP A 79 17.23 5.73 3.52
CA ASP A 79 17.72 5.16 4.77
C ASP A 79 16.88 5.64 5.96
N ALA A 80 16.93 4.91 7.07
CA ALA A 80 16.22 5.22 8.30
C ALA A 80 16.58 6.62 8.84
N GLU A 81 17.85 6.99 8.67
CA GLU A 81 18.42 8.25 9.15
C GLU A 81 18.21 9.41 8.17
N MET A 82 17.87 9.12 6.91
CA MET A 82 17.64 10.14 5.90
C MET A 82 16.29 10.85 6.11
N THR A 83 16.26 12.14 5.79
CA THR A 83 15.02 12.91 5.76
C THR A 83 14.27 12.69 4.46
N VAL A 84 12.94 12.81 4.50
CA VAL A 84 12.09 12.69 3.30
C VAL A 84 12.53 13.67 2.21
N LYS A 85 12.90 14.89 2.60
CA LYS A 85 13.49 15.89 1.70
C LYS A 85 14.85 15.46 1.18
N GLY A 86 15.73 14.92 2.03
CA GLY A 86 17.05 14.45 1.61
C GLY A 86 16.97 13.31 0.58
N ILE A 87 16.03 12.37 0.75
CA ILE A 87 15.75 11.32 -0.22
C ILE A 87 15.29 11.95 -1.54
N ALA A 88 14.37 12.92 -1.47
CA ALA A 88 13.86 13.60 -2.63
C ALA A 88 14.96 14.33 -3.43
N GLU A 89 15.85 15.03 -2.73
CA GLU A 89 16.99 15.75 -3.32
C GLU A 89 18.00 14.80 -3.99
N VAL A 90 18.32 13.66 -3.36
CA VAL A 90 19.23 12.65 -3.93
C VAL A 90 18.69 12.09 -5.24
N HIS A 91 17.38 11.84 -5.31
CA HIS A 91 16.74 11.23 -6.47
C HIS A 91 16.16 12.23 -7.47
N ASN A 92 16.37 13.54 -7.26
CA ASN A 92 15.75 14.61 -8.06
C ASN A 92 14.23 14.49 -8.18
N VAL A 93 13.57 13.98 -7.14
CA VAL A 93 12.10 13.88 -7.06
C VAL A 93 11.55 14.93 -6.10
N GLY A 94 10.23 15.14 -6.11
CA GLY A 94 9.59 15.99 -5.13
C GLY A 94 9.50 15.31 -3.75
N PRO A 95 9.55 16.08 -2.65
CA PRO A 95 9.26 15.54 -1.31
C PRO A 95 7.83 14.98 -1.20
N MET A 96 6.93 15.40 -2.09
CA MET A 96 5.59 14.83 -2.25
C MET A 96 5.64 13.42 -2.83
N ASP A 97 6.42 13.18 -3.88
CA ASP A 97 6.58 11.85 -4.48
C ASP A 97 7.09 10.82 -3.47
N VAL A 98 8.06 11.22 -2.64
CA VAL A 98 8.58 10.36 -1.56
C VAL A 98 7.49 10.07 -0.52
N PHE A 99 6.68 11.07 -0.16
CA PHE A 99 5.55 10.87 0.75
C PHE A 99 4.50 9.90 0.19
N GLU A 100 4.12 10.07 -1.07
CA GLU A 100 3.16 9.19 -1.75
C GLU A 100 3.70 7.77 -1.85
N ALA A 101 5.00 7.61 -2.14
CA ALA A 101 5.66 6.32 -2.13
C ALA A 101 5.57 5.67 -0.74
N ILE A 102 5.91 6.39 0.34
CA ILE A 102 5.77 5.89 1.72
C ILE A 102 4.33 5.51 2.04
N LYS A 103 3.36 6.33 1.63
CA LYS A 103 1.92 6.08 1.85
C LYS A 103 1.48 4.79 1.17
N GLU A 104 1.87 4.58 -0.08
CA GLU A 104 1.54 3.36 -0.83
C GLU A 104 2.20 2.12 -0.20
N ILE A 105 3.45 2.22 0.26
CA ILE A 105 4.11 1.10 0.92
C ILE A 105 3.48 0.81 2.28
N ALA A 106 3.08 1.86 3.02
CA ALA A 106 2.37 1.73 4.27
C ALA A 106 1.00 1.06 4.10
N THR A 107 0.28 1.29 3.01
CA THR A 107 -0.97 0.57 2.73
C THR A 107 -0.71 -0.88 2.34
N LEU A 108 0.38 -1.17 1.63
CA LEU A 108 0.79 -2.54 1.27
C LEU A 108 1.26 -3.36 2.48
N SER A 109 1.99 -2.75 3.42
CA SER A 109 2.56 -3.42 4.60
C SER A 109 1.52 -3.79 5.67
N ARG A 110 0.29 -3.26 5.60
CA ARG A 110 -0.77 -3.43 6.63
C ARG A 110 -1.77 -4.54 6.31
N ALA A 111 -1.62 -5.24 5.18
CA ALA A 111 -2.52 -6.33 4.80
C ALA A 111 -1.77 -7.65 4.63
N PRO A 112 -2.06 -8.70 5.43
CA PRO A 112 -2.03 -10.03 4.88
C PRO A 112 -3.29 -10.19 4.00
N SER A 113 -3.07 -10.38 2.71
CA SER A 113 -4.03 -10.92 1.74
C SER A 113 -5.11 -9.98 1.17
N THR A 114 -5.25 -10.07 -0.16
CA THR A 114 -6.46 -9.85 -0.97
C THR A 114 -6.68 -8.46 -1.59
N THR A 115 -6.19 -8.35 -2.83
CA THR A 115 -6.88 -7.82 -4.02
C THR A 115 -7.67 -6.49 -3.95
N GLY A 116 -7.14 -5.47 -4.65
CA GLY A 116 -7.87 -4.35 -5.26
C GLY A 116 -7.46 -2.98 -4.73
N GLY A 117 -7.12 -1.96 -5.51
CA GLY A 117 -7.12 -1.76 -6.96
C GLY A 117 -6.98 -0.26 -7.30
N GLN A 118 -6.57 0.02 -8.54
CA GLN A 118 -6.86 1.16 -9.45
C GLN A 118 -5.76 1.14 -10.52
N SER A 119 -5.95 1.28 -11.83
CA SER A 119 -6.98 1.84 -12.73
C SER A 119 -6.76 1.17 -14.10
N ALA A 120 -7.58 1.21 -15.16
CA ALA A 120 -8.87 1.78 -15.52
C ALA A 120 -9.37 0.95 -16.73
N GLY A 121 -10.69 0.85 -16.91
CA GLY A 121 -11.26 0.24 -18.11
C GLY A 121 -12.65 -0.33 -17.88
N SER A 122 -13.63 0.52 -18.16
CA SER A 122 -15.02 0.21 -18.53
C SER A 122 -15.86 -0.63 -17.55
N ALA A 123 -16.89 0.04 -17.03
CA ALA A 123 -18.00 -0.51 -16.31
C ALA A 123 -18.67 -1.68 -17.07
N THR A 124 -18.55 -2.88 -16.52
CA THR A 124 -19.57 -3.94 -16.66
C THR A 124 -19.83 -4.50 -15.26
N PRO A 125 -21.09 -4.60 -14.82
CA PRO A 125 -21.45 -4.70 -13.40
C PRO A 125 -21.25 -6.09 -12.76
N MET A 126 -20.43 -6.96 -13.33
CA MET A 126 -20.11 -8.26 -12.73
C MET A 126 -18.60 -8.45 -12.80
N GLY A 127 -17.96 -8.67 -11.65
CA GLY A 127 -16.50 -8.77 -11.46
C GLY A 127 -15.77 -9.88 -12.23
N LEU A 128 -16.40 -10.45 -13.26
CA LEU A 128 -15.90 -11.48 -14.17
C LEU A 128 -14.59 -11.06 -14.87
N GLY A 129 -14.39 -9.76 -15.14
CA GLY A 129 -13.18 -9.29 -15.82
C GLY A 129 -11.87 -9.42 -15.03
N LYS A 130 -11.95 -9.64 -13.70
CA LYS A 130 -10.78 -9.86 -12.84
C LYS A 130 -10.56 -11.33 -12.49
N MET A 131 -11.50 -12.20 -12.87
CA MET A 131 -11.50 -13.61 -12.49
C MET A 131 -10.83 -14.47 -13.58
N THR A 132 -10.19 -15.56 -13.14
CA THR A 132 -9.73 -16.62 -14.05
C THR A 132 -10.89 -17.54 -14.39
N LEU A 133 -10.78 -18.28 -15.49
CA LEU A 133 -11.78 -19.26 -15.87
C LEU A 133 -12.03 -20.28 -14.74
N ALA A 134 -10.97 -20.72 -14.05
CA ALA A 134 -11.04 -21.57 -12.86
C ALA A 134 -11.91 -20.98 -11.75
N GLN A 135 -11.72 -19.70 -11.41
CA GLN A 135 -12.52 -19.03 -10.38
C GLN A 135 -13.99 -18.89 -10.78
N VAL A 136 -14.27 -18.71 -12.07
CA VAL A 136 -15.64 -18.66 -12.59
C VAL A 136 -16.29 -20.04 -12.50
N PHE A 137 -15.55 -21.10 -12.82
CA PHE A 137 -16.04 -22.48 -12.68
C PHE A 137 -16.37 -22.82 -11.24
N GLU A 138 -15.46 -22.52 -10.30
CA GLU A 138 -15.70 -22.74 -8.86
C GLU A 138 -16.91 -21.96 -8.35
N LYS A 139 -17.01 -20.68 -8.70
CA LYS A 139 -18.08 -19.81 -8.21
C LYS A 139 -19.47 -20.18 -8.73
N HIS A 140 -19.54 -20.71 -9.95
CA HIS A 140 -20.80 -21.09 -10.59
C HIS A 140 -21.08 -22.58 -10.56
N ASN A 141 -20.24 -23.37 -9.86
CA ASN A 141 -20.35 -24.83 -9.78
C ASN A 141 -20.38 -25.48 -11.18
N LEU A 142 -19.60 -24.92 -12.12
CA LEU A 142 -19.50 -25.43 -13.48
C LEU A 142 -18.39 -26.49 -13.54
N ASP A 143 -18.65 -27.57 -14.26
CA ASP A 143 -17.67 -28.62 -14.50
C ASP A 143 -16.62 -28.13 -15.50
N GLN A 144 -15.35 -28.14 -15.10
CA GLN A 144 -14.24 -27.57 -15.89
C GLN A 144 -14.09 -28.27 -17.25
N SER A 145 -14.29 -29.60 -17.31
CA SER A 145 -14.24 -30.36 -18.56
C SER A 145 -15.37 -29.96 -19.49
N SER A 146 -16.59 -29.86 -18.99
CA SER A 146 -17.76 -29.49 -19.79
C SER A 146 -17.70 -28.04 -20.31
N ALA A 147 -17.21 -27.12 -19.48
CA ALA A 147 -17.10 -25.70 -19.82
C ALA A 147 -15.96 -25.43 -20.83
N THR A 148 -14.80 -26.07 -20.66
CA THR A 148 -13.69 -25.96 -21.62
C THR A 148 -14.02 -26.63 -22.95
N GLN A 149 -14.78 -27.74 -22.93
CA GLN A 149 -15.28 -28.38 -24.14
C GLN A 149 -16.23 -27.47 -24.92
N LYS A 150 -17.25 -26.88 -24.28
CA LYS A 150 -18.19 -25.95 -24.95
C LYS A 150 -17.49 -24.72 -25.53
N LEU A 151 -16.46 -24.22 -24.85
CA LEU A 151 -15.60 -23.16 -25.38
C LEU A 151 -14.86 -23.61 -26.64
N ALA A 152 -14.22 -24.79 -26.60
CA ALA A 152 -13.51 -25.34 -27.74
C ALA A 152 -14.45 -25.61 -28.93
N GLU A 153 -15.68 -26.07 -28.68
CA GLU A 153 -16.73 -26.23 -29.69
C GLU A 153 -17.12 -24.90 -30.36
N ASN A 154 -17.06 -23.80 -29.61
CA ASN A 154 -17.28 -22.45 -30.12
C ASN A 154 -15.99 -21.80 -30.70
N GLY A 155 -14.92 -22.58 -30.89
CA GLY A 155 -13.63 -22.10 -31.43
C GLY A 155 -12.83 -21.24 -30.46
N ILE A 156 -13.11 -21.34 -29.16
CA ILE A 156 -12.44 -20.60 -28.10
C ILE A 156 -11.47 -21.53 -27.38
N THR A 157 -10.17 -21.31 -27.58
CA THR A 157 -9.12 -22.07 -26.88
C THR A 157 -8.59 -21.23 -25.73
N ALA A 158 -8.91 -21.65 -24.51
CA ALA A 158 -8.57 -20.94 -23.29
C ALA A 158 -8.18 -21.90 -22.17
N ASP A 159 -7.20 -21.50 -21.37
CA ASP A 159 -6.77 -22.26 -20.19
C ASP A 159 -7.57 -21.86 -18.96
N VAL A 160 -7.73 -22.78 -18.00
CA VAL A 160 -8.48 -22.50 -16.77
C VAL A 160 -7.80 -21.43 -15.91
N ASP A 161 -6.48 -21.26 -16.02
CA ASP A 161 -5.73 -20.19 -15.35
C ASP A 161 -5.84 -18.84 -16.09
N ASP A 162 -6.25 -18.86 -17.36
CA ASP A 162 -6.33 -17.64 -18.17
C ASP A 162 -7.44 -16.71 -17.66
N LYS A 163 -7.16 -15.41 -17.73
CA LYS A 163 -8.12 -14.39 -17.31
C LYS A 163 -9.27 -14.34 -18.31
N MET A 164 -10.48 -14.40 -17.81
CA MET A 164 -11.68 -14.39 -18.64
C MET A 164 -11.76 -13.16 -19.55
N LYS A 165 -11.31 -12.00 -19.06
CA LYS A 165 -11.21 -10.77 -19.88
C LYS A 165 -10.26 -10.95 -21.06
N LYS A 166 -9.08 -11.52 -20.85
CA LYS A 166 -8.05 -11.71 -21.89
C LYS A 166 -8.51 -12.70 -22.96
N VAL A 167 -9.17 -13.78 -22.56
CA VAL A 167 -9.77 -14.76 -23.46
C VAL A 167 -10.89 -14.13 -24.28
N ALA A 168 -11.77 -13.39 -23.63
CA ALA A 168 -12.86 -12.68 -24.29
C ALA A 168 -12.33 -11.68 -25.34
N GLU A 169 -11.33 -10.87 -24.97
CA GLU A 169 -10.68 -9.91 -25.88
C GLU A 169 -10.00 -10.61 -27.06
N LYS A 170 -9.29 -11.71 -26.82
CA LYS A 170 -8.64 -12.51 -27.88
C LYS A 170 -9.63 -13.04 -28.91
N HIS A 171 -10.83 -13.39 -28.48
CA HIS A 171 -11.89 -13.93 -29.34
C HIS A 171 -12.95 -12.88 -29.72
N GLN A 172 -12.68 -11.59 -29.47
CA GLN A 172 -13.60 -10.46 -29.68
C GLN A 172 -15.01 -10.67 -29.08
N LYS A 173 -15.07 -11.41 -27.98
CA LYS A 173 -16.29 -11.68 -27.21
C LYS A 173 -16.30 -10.83 -25.95
N THR A 174 -17.46 -10.77 -25.31
CA THR A 174 -17.54 -10.18 -23.97
C THR A 174 -17.35 -11.28 -22.92
N PRO A 175 -16.86 -10.95 -21.71
CA PRO A 175 -16.80 -11.91 -20.62
C PRO A 175 -18.17 -12.54 -20.33
N LEU A 176 -19.26 -11.78 -20.46
CA LEU A 176 -20.60 -12.31 -20.29
C LEU A 176 -20.95 -13.35 -21.37
N ASP A 177 -20.68 -13.03 -22.64
CA ASP A 177 -20.91 -13.93 -23.79
C ASP A 177 -20.15 -15.26 -23.62
N LEU A 178 -18.91 -15.21 -23.11
CA LEU A 178 -18.14 -16.42 -22.77
C LEU A 178 -18.81 -17.26 -21.68
N PHE A 179 -19.35 -16.62 -20.65
CA PHE A 179 -20.04 -17.31 -19.56
C PHE A 179 -21.35 -17.95 -20.03
N GLU A 180 -22.11 -17.24 -20.86
CA GLU A 180 -23.37 -17.73 -21.42
C GLU A 180 -23.16 -18.94 -22.32
N MET A 181 -22.05 -19.02 -23.06
CA MET A 181 -21.70 -20.19 -23.87
C MET A 181 -21.35 -21.44 -23.06
N MET A 182 -20.96 -21.29 -21.79
CA MET A 182 -20.60 -22.42 -20.91
C MET A 182 -21.81 -23.02 -20.19
N LYS A 183 -22.85 -22.22 -19.96
CA LYS A 183 -24.10 -22.68 -19.33
C LYS A 183 -24.83 -23.68 -20.23
#